data_AF-A0AAE8MUC4-F1
#
_entry.id   AF-A0AAE8MUC4-F1
#
_cell.length_a   1.000
_cell.length_b   1.000
_cell.length_c   1.000
_cell.angle_alpha   90.00
_cell.angle_beta   90.00
_cell.angle_gamma   90.00
#
_symmetry.space_group_name_H-M   'P 1'
#
loop_
_entity.id
_entity.type
_entity.pdbx_description
1 polymer ?
#
loop_
_entity_poly.entity_id
_entity_poly.type
_entity_poly.pdbx_seq_one_letter_code
_entity_poly.pdbx_strand_id
1 'polypeptide(L)'
;MVCDINDNPFSANQAASAPSSCGSSGTDSTKGFLCSDYQPRPVSEDLSYGFAITRGNDNCCKCFSLQWTEGPAAGKRMEVQIINEGGEVNNGRRDFILLTPGGGVGPNRDGCDTQYGYDWGRQFGGVTQMKDCESLPSHLQAGCYWRWNWARGDTNTWGVEYNQIQCPQTLTSISGCSA
;
A
#
# COMPACT_ATOMS: atom_id res chain seq x y z
N MET A 1 -7.41 -0.13 -9.82
CA MET A 1 -8.40 -1.14 -9.39
C MET A 1 -9.02 -0.70 -8.08
N VAL A 2 -10.32 -0.86 -7.94
CA VAL A 2 -11.07 -0.57 -6.71
C VAL A 2 -11.91 -1.81 -6.44
N CYS A 3 -12.03 -2.21 -5.18
CA CYS A 3 -12.74 -3.42 -4.80
C CYS A 3 -13.98 -3.10 -3.96
N ASP A 4 -14.92 -4.04 -3.94
CA ASP A 4 -16.01 -4.04 -2.98
C ASP A 4 -15.51 -4.40 -1.56
N ILE A 5 -16.44 -4.42 -0.60
CA ILE A 5 -16.13 -4.72 0.81
C ILE A 5 -15.51 -6.12 1.00
N ASN A 6 -15.78 -7.05 0.09
CA ASN A 6 -15.29 -8.43 0.13
C ASN A 6 -14.02 -8.65 -0.70
N ASP A 7 -13.35 -7.57 -1.10
CA ASP A 7 -12.12 -7.61 -1.91
C ASP A 7 -12.33 -8.13 -3.34
N ASN A 8 -13.55 -8.05 -3.88
CA ASN A 8 -13.79 -8.36 -5.29
C ASN A 8 -13.59 -7.11 -6.15
N PRO A 9 -12.82 -7.17 -7.25
CA PRO A 9 -12.63 -6.04 -8.15
C PRO A 9 -13.94 -5.55 -8.76
N PHE A 10 -14.18 -4.25 -8.69
CA PHE A 10 -15.24 -3.61 -9.45
C PHE A 10 -14.95 -3.64 -10.96
N SER A 11 -16.02 -3.71 -11.76
CA SER A 11 -15.92 -3.36 -13.18
C SER A 11 -15.49 -1.90 -13.34
N ALA A 12 -14.93 -1.53 -14.49
CA ALA A 12 -14.47 -0.17 -14.75
C ALA A 12 -15.57 0.90 -14.48
N ASN A 13 -16.82 0.62 -14.87
CA ASN A 13 -17.94 1.54 -14.65
C ASN A 13 -18.31 1.69 -13.16
N GLN A 14 -18.24 0.60 -12.40
CA GLN A 14 -18.46 0.63 -10.95
C GLN A 14 -17.33 1.36 -10.25
N ALA A 15 -16.07 1.08 -10.60
CA ALA A 15 -14.91 1.73 -10.01
C ALA A 15 -14.92 3.26 -10.25
N ALA A 16 -15.40 3.72 -11.39
CA ALA A 16 -15.50 5.15 -11.71
C ALA A 16 -16.57 5.91 -10.90
N SER A 17 -17.52 5.21 -10.30
CA SER A 17 -18.66 5.81 -9.59
C SER A 17 -18.76 5.41 -8.11
N ALA A 18 -17.97 4.44 -7.67
CA ALA A 18 -17.95 3.98 -6.29
C ALA A 18 -17.40 5.07 -5.36
N PRO A 19 -18.17 5.52 -4.35
CA PRO A 19 -17.67 6.46 -3.36
C PRO A 19 -16.53 5.84 -2.55
N SER A 20 -15.48 6.60 -2.26
CA SER A 20 -14.37 6.14 -1.41
C SER A 20 -14.87 5.76 -0.02
N SER A 21 -14.30 4.67 0.54
CA SER A 21 -14.49 4.30 1.95
C SER A 21 -13.78 5.23 2.93
N CYS A 22 -12.84 6.07 2.48
CA CYS A 22 -12.21 7.09 3.33
C CYS A 22 -13.23 8.12 3.81
N GLY A 23 -13.25 8.41 5.12
CA GLY A 23 -14.12 9.42 5.72
C GLY A 23 -15.61 9.04 5.77
N SER A 24 -15.93 7.76 5.54
CA SER A 24 -17.29 7.22 5.63
C SER A 24 -17.30 6.15 6.72
N SER A 25 -18.03 6.38 7.82
CA SER A 25 -18.21 5.38 8.87
C SER A 25 -19.45 4.50 8.64
N GLY A 26 -19.41 3.26 9.11
CA GLY A 26 -20.53 2.30 9.07
C GLY A 26 -20.44 1.29 7.92
N THR A 27 -21.34 0.32 7.89
CA THR A 27 -21.31 -0.79 6.91
C THR A 27 -22.02 -0.39 5.61
N ASP A 28 -21.30 0.25 4.69
CA ASP A 28 -21.82 0.57 3.35
C ASP A 28 -21.09 -0.24 2.28
N SER A 29 -21.77 -1.27 1.77
CA SER A 29 -21.24 -2.15 0.72
C SER A 29 -21.15 -1.49 -0.66
N THR A 30 -21.65 -0.26 -0.83
CA THR A 30 -21.54 0.49 -2.09
C THR A 30 -20.22 1.26 -2.22
N LYS A 31 -19.42 1.28 -1.14
CA LYS A 31 -18.13 1.95 -1.10
C LYS A 31 -17.06 1.18 -1.87
N GLY A 32 -16.08 1.93 -2.38
CA GLY A 32 -14.85 1.41 -2.96
C GLY A 32 -13.72 1.33 -1.94
N PHE A 33 -13.06 0.18 -1.92
CA PHE A 33 -11.94 -0.16 -1.04
C PHE A 33 -10.67 -0.42 -1.86
N LEU A 34 -9.53 -0.37 -1.16
CA LEU A 34 -8.25 -0.78 -1.73
C LEU A 34 -8.23 -2.31 -1.86
N CYS A 35 -7.99 -2.80 -3.08
CA CYS A 35 -7.86 -4.22 -3.32
C CYS A 35 -6.60 -4.79 -2.67
N SER A 36 -6.69 -6.00 -2.13
CA SER A 36 -5.54 -6.70 -1.55
C SER A 36 -4.46 -7.01 -2.59
N ASP A 37 -4.76 -6.99 -3.87
CA ASP A 37 -3.75 -7.07 -4.93
C ASP A 37 -2.70 -5.96 -4.91
N TYR A 38 -2.96 -4.86 -4.20
CA TYR A 38 -1.98 -3.78 -4.00
C TYR A 38 -0.93 -4.06 -2.92
N GLN A 39 -0.96 -5.24 -2.33
CA GLN A 39 0.06 -5.69 -1.39
C GLN A 39 1.45 -5.79 -2.03
N PRO A 40 2.52 -5.61 -1.23
CA PRO A 40 3.89 -5.77 -1.70
C PRO A 40 4.20 -7.25 -1.94
N ARG A 41 5.01 -7.52 -2.98
CA ARG A 41 5.37 -8.87 -3.39
C ARG A 41 6.88 -8.97 -3.61
N PRO A 42 7.58 -9.85 -2.88
CA PRO A 42 8.99 -10.08 -3.12
C PRO A 42 9.17 -10.85 -4.44
N VAL A 43 10.13 -10.44 -5.26
CA VAL A 43 10.46 -11.06 -6.56
C VAL A 43 11.75 -11.87 -6.45
N SER A 44 12.70 -11.34 -5.70
CA SER A 44 13.97 -11.98 -5.35
C SER A 44 14.42 -11.51 -3.97
N GLU A 45 15.61 -11.91 -3.54
CA GLU A 45 16.19 -11.45 -2.26
C GLU A 45 16.36 -9.92 -2.21
N ASP A 46 16.64 -9.30 -3.36
CA ASP A 46 17.00 -7.87 -3.48
C ASP A 46 15.97 -7.03 -4.26
N LEU A 47 14.92 -7.65 -4.81
CA LEU A 47 13.87 -6.94 -5.53
C LEU A 47 12.48 -7.27 -4.98
N SER A 48 11.67 -6.23 -4.75
CA SER A 48 10.25 -6.32 -4.46
C SER A 48 9.45 -5.42 -5.39
N TYR A 49 8.20 -5.78 -5.63
CA TYR A 49 7.20 -4.94 -6.27
C TYR A 49 6.15 -4.48 -5.27
N GLY A 50 5.50 -3.37 -5.56
CA GLY A 50 4.32 -2.95 -4.82
C GLY A 50 3.76 -1.64 -5.32
N PHE A 51 3.03 -0.99 -4.43
CA PHE A 51 2.29 0.22 -4.76
C PHE A 51 2.47 1.23 -3.64
N ALA A 52 2.40 2.50 -4.02
CA ALA A 52 2.65 3.58 -3.08
C ALA A 52 1.72 4.77 -3.34
N ILE A 53 1.67 5.64 -2.34
CA ILE A 53 1.13 6.99 -2.42
C ILE A 53 2.32 7.93 -2.29
N THR A 54 2.39 8.95 -3.15
CA THR A 54 3.39 10.01 -3.04
C THR A 54 2.74 11.37 -3.31
N ARG A 55 3.52 12.44 -3.19
CA ARG A 55 3.05 13.81 -3.42
C ARG A 55 2.87 14.07 -4.92
N GLY A 56 1.83 14.84 -5.24
CA GLY A 56 1.64 15.46 -6.55
C GLY A 56 0.82 14.59 -7.49
N ASN A 57 -0.35 15.08 -7.86
CA ASN A 57 -1.28 14.47 -8.81
C ASN A 57 -0.60 13.98 -10.10
N ASP A 58 0.42 14.69 -10.57
CA ASP A 58 1.17 14.34 -11.79
C ASP A 58 1.95 13.02 -11.67
N ASN A 59 2.07 12.45 -10.47
CA ASN A 59 2.75 11.18 -10.25
C ASN A 59 1.83 9.97 -10.35
N CYS A 60 0.50 10.16 -10.40
CA CYS A 60 -0.44 9.06 -10.57
C CYS A 60 -0.07 8.19 -11.78
N CYS A 61 -0.08 6.88 -11.56
CA CYS A 61 0.24 5.82 -12.52
C CYS A 61 1.69 5.78 -13.02
N LYS A 62 2.57 6.70 -12.60
CA LYS A 62 4.02 6.59 -12.80
C LYS A 62 4.63 5.56 -11.84
N CYS A 63 5.83 5.10 -12.18
CA CYS A 63 6.58 4.15 -11.36
C CYS A 63 7.94 4.69 -10.95
N PHE A 64 8.39 4.26 -9.78
CA PHE A 64 9.66 4.65 -9.20
C PHE A 64 10.40 3.41 -8.70
N SER A 65 11.72 3.37 -8.89
CA SER A 65 12.60 2.44 -8.20
C SER A 65 13.06 3.11 -6.93
N LEU A 66 12.76 2.51 -5.78
CA LEU A 66 13.21 2.94 -4.46
C LEU A 66 14.32 2.00 -4.00
N GLN A 67 15.46 2.53 -3.60
CA GLN A 67 16.52 1.76 -2.95
C GLN A 67 16.66 2.24 -1.51
N TRP A 68 16.53 1.34 -0.55
CA TRP A 68 16.79 1.70 0.84
C TRP A 68 18.27 1.98 1.07
N THR A 69 18.57 3.07 1.78
CA THR A 69 19.93 3.43 2.20
C THR A 69 20.20 3.08 3.66
N GLU A 70 19.15 2.72 4.41
CA GLU A 70 19.20 2.44 5.84
C GLU A 70 18.39 1.19 6.21
N GLY A 71 18.61 0.71 7.43
CA GLY A 71 17.91 -0.44 8.00
C GLY A 71 18.31 -1.79 7.39
N PRO A 72 17.69 -2.89 7.85
CA PRO A 72 17.94 -4.25 7.34
C PRO A 72 17.68 -4.48 5.85
N ALA A 73 16.96 -3.58 5.17
CA ALA A 73 16.74 -3.62 3.73
C ALA A 73 17.73 -2.77 2.93
N ALA A 74 18.73 -2.15 3.57
CA ALA A 74 19.71 -1.31 2.87
C ALA A 74 20.34 -2.03 1.67
N GLY A 75 20.37 -1.35 0.52
CA GLY A 75 20.82 -1.88 -0.77
C GLY A 75 19.74 -2.58 -1.59
N LYS A 76 18.66 -3.08 -0.97
CA LYS A 76 17.53 -3.70 -1.67
C LYS A 76 16.71 -2.66 -2.43
N ARG A 77 16.08 -3.09 -3.52
CA ARG A 77 15.21 -2.25 -4.35
C ARG A 77 13.75 -2.68 -4.26
N MET A 78 12.87 -1.69 -4.25
CA MET A 78 11.44 -1.87 -4.45
C MET A 78 10.98 -0.99 -5.61
N GLU A 79 10.36 -1.59 -6.61
CA GLU A 79 9.74 -0.84 -7.70
C GLU A 79 8.25 -0.68 -7.39
N VAL A 80 7.78 0.57 -7.35
CA VAL A 80 6.44 0.92 -6.94
C VAL A 80 5.70 1.65 -8.04
N GLN A 81 4.41 1.38 -8.18
CA GLN A 81 3.49 2.22 -8.95
C GLN A 81 2.70 3.12 -8.01
N ILE A 82 2.58 4.39 -8.38
CA ILE A 82 1.79 5.36 -7.63
C ILE A 82 0.32 5.22 -8.01
N ILE A 83 -0.54 4.91 -7.05
CA ILE A 83 -1.97 4.68 -7.29
C ILE A 83 -2.88 5.77 -6.73
N ASN A 84 -2.32 6.67 -5.94
CA ASN A 84 -3.03 7.80 -5.38
C ASN A 84 -2.03 8.90 -4.99
N GLU A 85 -2.53 10.10 -4.77
CA GLU A 85 -1.80 11.13 -4.04
C GLU A 85 -2.34 11.31 -2.62
N GLY A 86 -1.56 11.95 -1.76
CA GLY A 86 -2.00 12.38 -0.44
C GLY A 86 -1.26 11.71 0.72
N GLY A 87 -1.82 11.88 1.92
CA GLY A 87 -1.13 11.61 3.18
C GLY A 87 -0.17 12.75 3.56
N GLU A 88 0.32 12.73 4.80
CA GLU A 88 1.32 13.70 5.30
C GLU A 88 2.73 13.44 4.71
N VAL A 89 2.81 13.28 3.39
CA VAL A 89 4.04 13.23 2.59
C VAL A 89 4.59 14.65 2.55
N ASN A 90 5.39 14.98 3.56
CA ASN A 90 5.88 16.33 3.81
C ASN A 90 7.35 16.41 3.38
N ASN A 91 7.68 17.38 2.53
CA ASN A 91 9.02 17.68 2.00
C ASN A 91 10.16 17.29 2.97
N GLY A 92 10.77 16.13 2.75
CA GLY A 92 11.98 15.69 3.45
C GLY A 92 11.80 14.83 4.71
N ARG A 93 10.57 14.46 5.12
CA ARG A 93 10.37 13.45 6.20
C ARG A 93 9.74 12.14 5.73
N ARG A 94 8.89 12.20 4.70
CA ARG A 94 8.21 11.04 4.09
C ARG A 94 8.02 11.32 2.62
N ASP A 95 8.63 10.51 1.76
CA ASP A 95 8.54 10.66 0.29
C ASP A 95 7.52 9.70 -0.33
N PHE A 96 7.39 8.49 0.23
CA PHE A 96 6.46 7.46 -0.24
C PHE A 96 5.76 6.80 0.95
N ILE A 97 4.45 6.58 0.82
CA ILE A 97 3.67 5.70 1.70
C ILE A 97 3.52 4.36 0.97
N LEU A 98 4.23 3.34 1.43
CA LEU A 98 4.16 1.99 0.87
C LEU A 98 2.88 1.30 1.35
N LEU A 99 2.08 0.79 0.42
CA LEU A 99 0.85 0.09 0.76
C LEU A 99 1.18 -1.29 1.32
N THR A 100 1.13 -1.42 2.65
CA THR A 100 1.48 -2.64 3.38
C THR A 100 0.38 -2.92 4.40
N PRO A 101 -0.35 -4.04 4.32
CA PRO A 101 -1.32 -4.42 5.35
C PRO A 101 -0.65 -4.52 6.72
N GLY A 102 -1.33 -4.03 7.75
CA GLY A 102 -0.76 -3.92 9.09
C GLY A 102 0.31 -2.83 9.20
N GLY A 103 0.44 -1.93 8.22
CA GLY A 103 1.27 -0.71 8.28
C GLY A 103 0.62 0.45 9.05
N GLY A 104 -0.65 0.32 9.42
CA GLY A 104 -1.45 1.33 10.11
C GLY A 104 -2.26 2.20 9.14
N VAL A 105 -3.51 2.51 9.52
CA VAL A 105 -4.46 3.30 8.72
C VAL A 105 -4.13 4.79 8.58
N GLY A 106 -3.23 5.30 9.41
CA GLY A 106 -2.91 6.72 9.48
C GLY A 106 -4.13 7.57 9.84
N PRO A 107 -4.35 8.73 9.21
CA PRO A 107 -5.46 9.61 9.57
C PRO A 107 -6.85 9.03 9.22
N ASN A 108 -6.93 8.07 8.29
CA ASN A 108 -8.20 7.55 7.77
C ASN A 108 -8.54 6.19 8.37
N ARG A 109 -9.12 6.17 9.58
CA ARG A 109 -9.47 4.91 10.27
C ARG A 109 -10.67 4.20 9.65
N ASP A 110 -11.60 4.97 9.10
CA ASP A 110 -12.91 4.47 8.68
C ASP A 110 -12.86 3.41 7.58
N GLY A 111 -11.83 3.40 6.73
CA GLY A 111 -11.73 2.46 5.62
C GLY A 111 -11.64 0.99 6.08
N CYS A 112 -10.68 0.70 6.97
CA CYS A 112 -10.51 -0.66 7.51
C CYS A 112 -11.61 -1.01 8.51
N ASP A 113 -12.04 -0.06 9.34
CA ASP A 113 -13.16 -0.26 10.26
C ASP A 113 -14.46 -0.59 9.50
N THR A 114 -14.70 0.04 8.36
CA THR A 114 -15.86 -0.26 7.51
C THR A 114 -15.71 -1.60 6.80
N GLN A 115 -14.52 -1.93 6.31
CA GLN A 115 -14.31 -3.15 5.52
C GLN A 115 -14.25 -4.42 6.38
N TYR A 116 -13.56 -4.35 7.50
CA TYR A 116 -13.21 -5.50 8.33
C TYR A 116 -13.79 -5.42 9.74
N GLY A 117 -14.37 -4.28 10.14
CA GLY A 117 -14.90 -4.04 11.48
C GLY A 117 -13.86 -3.57 12.49
N TYR A 118 -12.57 -3.55 12.13
CA TYR A 118 -11.46 -3.16 12.98
C TYR A 118 -10.18 -2.90 12.17
N ASP A 119 -9.20 -2.23 12.78
CA ASP A 119 -7.82 -2.06 12.31
C ASP A 119 -6.82 -2.79 13.24
N TRP A 120 -5.57 -2.93 12.78
CA TRP A 120 -4.52 -3.71 13.42
C TRP A 120 -3.34 -2.87 13.89
N GLY A 121 -3.10 -2.91 15.20
CA GLY A 121 -1.94 -2.30 15.84
C GLY A 121 -2.08 -0.79 16.03
N ARG A 122 -0.97 -0.06 15.86
CA ARG A 122 -0.94 1.39 16.03
C ARG A 122 -1.55 2.08 14.82
N GLN A 123 -2.32 3.14 15.06
CA GLN A 123 -2.85 4.00 13.98
C GLN A 123 -1.76 4.41 12.97
N PHE A 124 -0.58 4.81 13.46
CA PHE A 124 0.59 5.08 12.64
C PHE A 124 1.66 4.01 12.89
N GLY A 125 1.96 3.21 11.88
CA GLY A 125 2.96 2.14 11.94
C GLY A 125 2.42 0.73 12.22
N GLY A 126 1.11 0.61 12.47
CA GLY A 126 0.36 -0.64 12.51
C GLY A 126 0.90 -1.66 13.50
N VAL A 127 0.91 -2.93 13.08
CA VAL A 127 1.38 -4.04 13.90
C VAL A 127 2.87 -3.90 14.28
N THR A 128 3.24 -4.43 15.44
CA THR A 128 4.58 -4.20 16.01
C THR A 128 5.49 -5.43 16.02
N GLN A 129 4.95 -6.61 15.70
CA GLN A 129 5.71 -7.85 15.62
C GLN A 129 5.10 -8.77 14.55
N MET A 130 5.92 -9.67 14.01
CA MET A 130 5.53 -10.57 12.93
C MET A 130 4.29 -11.43 13.25
N LYS A 131 4.16 -11.88 14.51
CA LYS A 131 3.02 -12.71 14.94
C LYS A 131 1.68 -11.98 14.82
N ASP A 132 1.66 -10.66 14.95
CA ASP A 132 0.42 -9.88 14.86
C ASP A 132 -0.18 -9.95 13.44
N CYS A 133 0.60 -10.32 12.42
CA CYS A 133 0.08 -10.60 11.08
C CYS A 133 -0.99 -11.71 11.08
N GLU A 134 -0.98 -12.63 12.05
CA GLU A 134 -2.00 -13.69 12.19
C GLU A 134 -3.39 -13.14 12.52
N SER A 135 -3.49 -11.90 13.01
CA SER A 135 -4.76 -11.24 13.32
C SER A 135 -5.43 -10.58 12.11
N LEU A 136 -4.69 -10.46 11.00
CA LEU A 136 -5.21 -9.93 9.74
C LEU A 136 -5.99 -11.01 8.98
N PRO A 137 -6.99 -10.64 8.16
CA PRO A 137 -7.64 -11.51 7.21
C PRO A 137 -6.63 -12.26 6.36
N SER A 138 -6.89 -13.55 6.11
CA SER A 138 -5.94 -14.46 5.45
C SER A 138 -5.35 -13.91 4.15
N HIS A 139 -6.15 -13.20 3.34
CA HIS A 139 -5.73 -12.61 2.07
C HIS A 139 -4.80 -11.39 2.23
N LEU A 140 -4.73 -10.78 3.41
CA LEU A 140 -3.84 -9.65 3.75
C LEU A 140 -2.55 -10.05 4.46
N GLN A 141 -2.46 -11.29 4.94
CA GLN A 141 -1.34 -11.73 5.77
C GLN A 141 -0.03 -11.74 4.99
N ALA A 142 -0.05 -12.10 3.70
CA ALA A 142 1.15 -12.15 2.87
C ALA A 142 1.84 -10.78 2.78
N GLY A 143 1.08 -9.71 2.56
CA GLY A 143 1.60 -8.34 2.54
C GLY A 143 2.08 -7.87 3.90
N CYS A 144 1.43 -8.29 4.99
CA CYS A 144 1.94 -8.03 6.34
C CYS A 144 3.28 -8.73 6.60
N TYR A 145 3.38 -10.01 6.24
CA TYR A 145 4.60 -10.78 6.40
C TYR A 145 5.76 -10.30 5.52
N TRP A 146 5.48 -9.66 4.38
CA TRP A 146 6.53 -9.03 3.56
C TRP A 146 7.41 -8.07 4.36
N ARG A 147 6.81 -7.26 5.25
CA ARG A 147 7.52 -6.30 6.13
C ARG A 147 8.57 -7.01 6.99
N TRP A 148 8.24 -8.20 7.48
CA TRP A 148 9.08 -8.95 8.42
C TRP A 148 10.07 -9.89 7.72
N ASN A 149 9.67 -10.50 6.61
CA ASN A 149 10.48 -11.50 5.91
C ASN A 149 11.44 -10.86 4.90
N TRP A 150 10.93 -9.96 4.07
CA TRP A 150 11.69 -9.39 2.96
C TRP A 150 12.36 -8.07 3.35
N ALA A 151 11.58 -7.11 3.88
CA ALA A 151 12.10 -5.82 4.34
C ALA A 151 12.81 -5.94 5.70
N ARG A 152 12.52 -7.01 6.47
CA ARG A 152 13.16 -7.34 7.74
C ARG A 152 13.02 -6.25 8.81
N GLY A 153 11.93 -5.48 8.80
CA GLY A 153 11.64 -4.50 9.84
C GLY A 153 10.65 -3.41 9.45
N ASP A 154 10.56 -2.38 10.30
CA ASP A 154 9.72 -1.20 10.09
C ASP A 154 10.40 -0.20 9.15
N THR A 155 9.88 -0.08 7.93
CA THR A 155 10.44 0.77 6.89
C THR A 155 10.12 2.26 7.06
N ASN A 156 9.29 2.64 8.04
CA ASN A 156 8.75 4.01 8.17
C ASN A 156 9.81 5.09 8.47
N THR A 157 10.99 4.71 8.96
CA THR A 157 12.05 5.65 9.35
C THR A 157 13.32 5.51 8.54
N TRP A 158 13.34 4.68 7.50
CA TRP A 158 14.55 4.39 6.73
C TRP A 158 14.65 5.31 5.52
N GLY A 159 15.85 5.84 5.28
CA GLY A 159 16.17 6.57 4.06
C GLY A 159 16.00 5.73 2.79
N VAL A 160 15.62 6.41 1.70
CA VAL A 160 15.57 5.85 0.35
C VAL A 160 16.20 6.82 -0.66
N GLU A 161 16.90 6.27 -1.63
CA GLU A 161 17.18 6.94 -2.90
C GLU A 161 16.17 6.45 -3.94
N TYR A 162 15.73 7.35 -4.84
CA TYR A 162 14.73 6.97 -5.83
C TYR A 162 14.88 7.68 -7.16
N ASN A 163 14.43 7.00 -8.21
CA ASN A 163 14.32 7.55 -9.56
C ASN A 163 13.04 7.04 -10.23
N GLN A 164 12.47 7.86 -11.11
CA GLN A 164 11.37 7.41 -11.96
C GLN A 164 11.87 6.33 -12.93
N ILE A 165 11.03 5.35 -13.22
CA ILE A 165 11.28 4.25 -14.16
C ILE A 165 10.07 4.03 -15.07
N GLN A 166 10.26 3.25 -16.13
CA GLN A 166 9.13 2.68 -16.87
C GLN A 166 8.39 1.69 -15.97
N CYS A 167 7.06 1.75 -15.96
CA CYS A 167 6.27 0.85 -15.14
C CYS A 167 6.41 -0.62 -15.59
N PRO A 168 6.81 -1.53 -14.68
CA PRO A 168 6.76 -2.97 -14.94
C PRO A 168 5.33 -3.42 -15.26
N GLN A 169 5.18 -4.30 -16.25
CA GLN A 169 3.87 -4.83 -16.66
C GLN A 169 3.15 -5.52 -15.49
N THR A 170 3.88 -6.14 -14.56
CA THR A 170 3.29 -6.78 -13.39
C THR A 170 2.59 -5.82 -12.44
N LEU A 171 2.92 -4.53 -12.45
CA LEU A 171 2.22 -3.51 -11.66
C LEU A 171 1.03 -2.94 -12.43
N THR A 172 1.23 -2.59 -13.70
CA THR A 172 0.18 -2.00 -14.54
C THR A 172 -0.95 -2.97 -14.83
N SER A 173 -0.66 -4.28 -14.93
CA SER A 173 -1.69 -5.31 -15.13
C SER A 173 -2.61 -5.46 -13.90
N ILE A 174 -2.13 -5.11 -12.71
CA ILE A 174 -2.93 -5.13 -11.48
C ILE A 174 -3.71 -3.82 -11.35
N SER A 175 -3.04 -2.68 -11.51
CA SER A 175 -3.69 -1.39 -11.29
C SER A 175 -4.68 -1.04 -12.40
N GLY A 176 -4.43 -1.52 -13.61
CA GLY A 176 -5.12 -1.13 -14.84
C GLY A 176 -4.74 0.27 -15.33
N CYS A 177 -3.64 0.86 -14.83
CA CYS A 177 -3.24 2.22 -15.17
C CYS A 177 -1.80 2.32 -15.66
N SER A 178 -1.56 3.29 -16.54
CA SER A 178 -0.25 3.68 -17.07
C SER A 178 -0.23 5.19 -17.33
N ALA A 179 0.92 5.83 -17.09
CA ALA A 179 1.19 7.24 -17.40
C ALA A 179 1.98 7.41 -18.70
#